data_AF-A0A836BDC6-F1
#
_entry.id   AF-A0A836BDC6-F1
#
_cell.length_a   1.000
_cell.length_b   1.000
_cell.length_c   1.000
_cell.angle_alpha   90.00
_cell.angle_beta   90.00
_cell.angle_gamma   90.00
#
_symmetry.space_group_name_H-M   'P 1'
#
loop_
_entity.id
_entity.type
_entity.pdbx_description
1 polymer ?
#
loop_
_entity_poly.entity_id
_entity_poly.type
_entity_poly.pdbx_seq_one_letter_code
_entity_poly.pdbx_strand_id
1 'polypeptide(L)'
;MYNFVDLKKISESLNLPVIGITYQDSEGIEDAIKHHFPDSYESKLQDYQNLKQREKITLHTSYDVFVRREGCNLSDVKNLLNQLTLQGSFPEPLRVAQMLARTLLKDG
;
A
#
# COMPACT_ATOMS: atom_id res chain seq x y z
N MET A 1 9.86 -7.99 -7.55
CA MET A 1 10.21 -8.15 -6.12
C MET A 1 8.91 -8.07 -5.34
N TYR A 2 8.51 -9.15 -4.66
CA TYR A 2 7.26 -9.19 -3.90
C TYR A 2 7.60 -9.14 -2.41
N ASN A 3 7.39 -8.00 -1.77
CA ASN A 3 7.65 -7.82 -0.35
C ASN A 3 6.30 -7.64 0.37
N PHE A 4 5.93 -8.60 1.20
CA PHE A 4 4.70 -8.51 2.00
C PHE A 4 4.98 -7.65 3.23
N VAL A 5 4.23 -6.55 3.35
CA VAL A 5 4.35 -5.63 4.47
C VAL A 5 3.15 -5.79 5.40
N ASP A 6 3.41 -6.23 6.62
CA ASP A 6 2.40 -6.32 7.68
C ASP A 6 2.18 -4.93 8.30
N LEU A 7 1.13 -4.27 7.81
CA LEU A 7 0.71 -2.94 8.28
C LEU A 7 0.38 -2.93 9.77
N LYS A 8 -0.15 -4.04 10.30
CA LYS A 8 -0.54 -4.15 11.71
C LYS A 8 0.69 -4.16 12.60
N LYS A 9 1.66 -5.01 12.26
CA LYS A 9 2.94 -5.06 12.98
C LYS A 9 3.68 -3.72 12.98
N ILE A 10 3.64 -2.98 11.86
CA ILE A 10 4.25 -1.64 11.78
C ILE A 10 3.49 -0.63 12.66
N SER A 11 2.16 -0.65 12.62
CA SER A 11 1.36 0.26 13.41
C SER A 11 1.56 0.05 14.92
N GLU A 12 1.61 -1.22 15.35
CA GLU A 12 1.90 -1.60 16.73
C GLU A 12 3.32 -1.24 17.15
N SER A 13 4.33 -1.45 16.30
CA SER A 13 5.73 -1.16 16.66
C SER A 13 6.05 0.33 16.72
N LEU A 14 5.44 1.13 15.84
CA LEU A 14 5.64 2.58 15.80
C LEU A 14 4.65 3.34 16.69
N ASN A 15 3.61 2.64 17.17
CA ASN A 15 2.46 3.24 17.87
C ASN A 15 1.85 4.42 17.08
N LEU A 16 1.79 4.26 15.75
CA LEU A 16 1.33 5.28 14.80
C LEU A 16 0.37 4.66 13.78
N PRO A 17 -0.61 5.43 13.27
CA PRO A 17 -1.44 4.97 12.16
C PRO A 17 -0.62 4.71 10.90
N VAL A 18 -0.95 3.64 10.18
CA VAL A 18 -0.23 3.24 8.96
C VAL A 18 -1.21 3.11 7.81
N ILE A 19 -0.85 3.71 6.67
CA ILE A 19 -1.67 3.72 5.45
C ILE A 19 -0.82 3.14 4.31
N GLY A 20 -1.27 2.02 3.75
CA GLY A 20 -0.74 1.46 2.52
C GLY A 20 -1.57 1.92 1.33
N ILE A 21 -0.93 2.44 0.29
CA ILE A 21 -1.59 2.98 -0.91
C ILE A 21 -1.18 2.14 -2.13
N THR A 22 -2.15 1.78 -2.96
CA THR A 22 -1.92 1.17 -4.28
C THR A 22 -2.78 1.83 -5.36
N TYR A 23 -2.26 1.84 -6.59
CA TYR A 23 -2.82 2.54 -7.74
C TYR A 23 -3.42 1.61 -8.79
N GLN A 24 -3.24 0.29 -8.60
CA GLN A 24 -3.79 -0.75 -9.45
C GLN A 24 -4.49 -1.79 -8.57
N ASP A 25 -5.60 -2.31 -9.07
CA ASP A 25 -6.17 -3.54 -8.53
C ASP A 25 -5.24 -4.68 -8.92
N SER A 26 -4.74 -5.43 -7.93
CA SER A 26 -3.63 -6.34 -8.17
C SER A 26 -4.18 -7.72 -8.53
N GLU A 27 -4.40 -7.96 -9.81
CA GLU A 27 -4.87 -9.25 -10.32
C GLU A 27 -3.79 -10.35 -10.30
N GLY A 28 -2.51 -10.03 -10.01
CA GLY A 28 -1.39 -10.97 -10.16
C GLY A 28 -0.73 -11.51 -8.88
N ILE A 29 -1.28 -11.29 -7.70
CA ILE A 29 -0.59 -11.67 -6.44
C ILE A 29 -0.70 -13.17 -6.15
N GLU A 30 -1.82 -13.81 -6.49
CA GLU A 30 -2.03 -15.24 -6.20
C GLU A 30 -1.07 -16.14 -6.98
N ASP A 31 -0.89 -15.87 -8.28
CA ASP A 31 0.04 -16.63 -9.13
C ASP A 31 1.50 -16.40 -8.71
N ALA A 32 1.84 -15.18 -8.28
CA ALA A 32 3.16 -14.86 -7.75
C ALA A 32 3.45 -15.59 -6.42
N ILE A 33 2.45 -15.71 -5.53
CA ILE A 33 2.58 -16.47 -4.27
C ILE A 33 2.79 -17.96 -4.57
N LYS A 34 2.01 -18.54 -5.50
CA LYS A 34 2.17 -19.94 -5.93
C LYS A 34 3.55 -20.21 -6.53
N HIS A 35 4.06 -19.29 -7.35
CA HIS A 35 5.36 -19.45 -7.98
C HIS A 35 6.53 -19.34 -6.99
N HIS A 36 6.46 -18.42 -6.01
CA HIS A 36 7.56 -18.18 -5.07
C HIS A 36 7.54 -19.07 -3.82
N PHE A 37 6.37 -19.59 -3.43
CA PHE A 37 6.20 -20.38 -2.23
C PHE A 37 5.48 -21.71 -2.51
N PRO A 38 5.97 -22.55 -3.45
CA PRO A 38 5.23 -23.74 -3.90
C PRO A 38 4.88 -24.72 -2.76
N ASP A 39 5.66 -24.75 -1.69
CA ASP A 39 5.42 -25.65 -0.53
C ASP A 39 4.58 -25.02 0.58
N SER A 40 4.41 -23.69 0.59
CA SER A 40 3.70 -22.95 1.64
C SER A 40 2.70 -21.92 1.11
N TYR A 41 2.32 -22.05 -0.17
CA TYR A 41 1.49 -21.06 -0.86
C TYR A 41 0.11 -20.97 -0.23
N GLU A 42 -0.49 -22.08 0.22
CA GLU A 42 -1.83 -22.11 0.80
C GLU A 42 -1.94 -21.24 2.05
N SER A 43 -1.00 -21.39 2.99
CA SER A 43 -0.94 -20.56 4.21
C SER A 43 -0.69 -19.09 3.88
N LYS A 44 0.19 -18.80 2.91
CA LYS A 44 0.48 -17.42 2.47
C LYS A 44 -0.71 -16.78 1.74
N LEU A 45 -1.47 -17.57 0.99
CA LEU A 45 -2.67 -17.11 0.30
C LEU A 45 -3.78 -16.82 1.32
N GLN A 46 -3.94 -17.66 2.34
CA GLN A 46 -4.85 -17.40 3.45
C GLN A 46 -4.45 -16.14 4.22
N ASP A 47 -3.16 -15.96 4.55
CA ASP A 47 -2.67 -14.74 5.18
C ASP A 47 -2.96 -13.51 4.32
N TYR A 48 -2.76 -13.62 3.00
CA TYR A 48 -3.07 -12.55 2.05
C TYR A 48 -4.57 -12.25 1.95
N GLN A 49 -5.43 -13.27 1.95
CA GLN A 49 -6.90 -13.13 1.98
C GLN A 49 -7.38 -12.55 3.31
N ASN A 50 -6.67 -12.83 4.41
CA ASN A 50 -6.94 -12.30 5.75
C ASN A 50 -6.47 -10.84 5.91
N LEU A 51 -5.60 -10.32 5.03
CA LEU A 51 -5.28 -8.90 5.03
C LEU A 51 -6.56 -8.11 4.71
N LYS A 52 -6.85 -7.10 5.54
CA LYS A 52 -8.00 -6.20 5.34
C LYS A 52 -8.17 -5.84 3.86
N GLN A 53 -9.39 -6.00 3.38
CA GLN A 53 -9.76 -5.70 2.00
C GLN A 53 -9.38 -4.26 1.68
N ARG A 54 -8.88 -4.04 0.46
CA ARG A 54 -8.51 -2.69 0.02
C ARG A 54 -9.78 -1.88 -0.14
N GLU A 55 -9.81 -0.70 0.47
CA GLU A 55 -10.91 0.24 0.34
C GLU A 55 -10.59 1.22 -0.80
N LYS A 56 -11.50 1.35 -1.76
CA LYS A 56 -11.36 2.32 -2.85
C LYS A 56 -11.81 3.69 -2.36
N ILE A 57 -10.99 4.71 -2.58
CA ILE A 57 -11.31 6.11 -2.30
C ILE A 57 -11.04 6.98 -3.53
N THR A 58 -11.86 7.99 -3.73
CA THR A 58 -11.66 9.01 -4.77
C THR A 58 -11.11 10.28 -4.11
N LEU A 59 -9.96 10.74 -4.61
CA LEU A 59 -9.31 11.97 -4.18
C LEU A 59 -10.00 13.21 -4.78
N HIS A 60 -9.72 14.40 -4.23
CA HIS A 60 -10.21 15.67 -4.76
C HIS A 60 -9.67 15.99 -6.17
N THR A 61 -8.58 15.34 -6.56
CA THR A 61 -7.99 15.38 -7.90
C THR A 61 -8.74 14.51 -8.92
N SER A 62 -9.86 13.88 -8.51
CA SER A 62 -10.68 12.95 -9.30
C SER A 62 -10.02 11.62 -9.64
N TYR A 63 -8.91 11.28 -9.00
CA TYR A 63 -8.26 9.98 -9.14
C TYR A 63 -8.73 9.01 -8.06
N ASP A 64 -8.86 7.75 -8.47
CA ASP A 64 -9.14 6.65 -7.57
C ASP A 64 -7.84 6.02 -7.07
N VAL A 65 -7.78 5.77 -5.77
CA VAL A 65 -6.70 5.04 -5.11
C VAL A 65 -7.27 3.98 -4.18
N PHE A 66 -6.51 2.91 -3.97
CA PHE A 66 -6.89 1.82 -3.09
C PHE A 66 -6.03 1.89 -1.84
N VAL A 67 -6.66 1.89 -0.67
CA VAL A 67 -5.98 2.03 0.61
C VAL A 67 -6.18 0.81 1.49
N ARG A 68 -5.14 0.49 2.26
CA ARG A 68 -5.20 -0.34 3.46
C ARG A 68 -4.81 0.53 4.63
N ARG A 69 -5.49 0.39 5.76
CA ARG A 69 -5.29 1.24 6.94
C ARG A 69 -5.25 0.43 8.22
N GLU A 70 -4.37 0.83 9.12
CA GLU A 70 -4.34 0.37 10.50
C GLU A 70 -4.23 1.58 11.44
N GLY A 71 -4.93 1.53 12.58
CA GLY A 71 -4.90 2.60 13.58
C GLY A 71 -5.60 3.91 13.19
N CYS A 72 -6.35 3.96 12.08
CA CYS A 72 -7.11 5.14 11.66
C CYS A 72 -8.41 4.79 10.91
N ASN A 73 -9.34 5.73 10.83
CA ASN A 73 -10.60 5.59 10.10
C ASN A 73 -10.44 6.02 8.62
N LEU A 74 -11.41 5.64 7.77
CA LEU A 74 -11.33 5.93 6.32
C LEU A 74 -11.46 7.43 6.00
N SER A 75 -12.23 8.19 6.78
CA SER A 75 -12.40 9.64 6.60
C SER A 75 -11.09 10.40 6.85
N ASP A 76 -10.33 10.03 7.88
CA ASP A 76 -9.05 10.63 8.22
C ASP A 76 -8.03 10.34 7.13
N VAL A 77 -8.02 9.09 6.63
CA VAL A 77 -7.18 8.69 5.49
C VAL A 77 -7.51 9.55 4.26
N LYS A 78 -8.79 9.68 3.90
CA LYS A 78 -9.20 10.49 2.75
C LYS A 78 -8.81 11.96 2.91
N ASN A 79 -9.03 12.53 4.10
CA ASN A 79 -8.68 13.92 4.39
C ASN A 79 -7.18 14.15 4.32
N LEU A 80 -6.38 13.27 4.93
CA LEU A 80 -4.92 13.34 4.88
C LEU A 80 -4.40 13.22 3.46
N LEU A 81 -4.89 12.24 2.69
CA LEU A 81 -4.46 12.05 1.30
C LEU A 81 -4.83 13.21 0.40
N ASN A 82 -5.98 13.85 0.62
CA ASN A 82 -6.35 15.07 -0.09
C ASN A 82 -5.42 16.24 0.25
N GLN A 83 -5.00 16.39 1.51
CA GLN A 83 -4.06 17.45 1.88
C GLN A 83 -2.65 17.20 1.34
N LEU A 84 -2.23 15.95 1.24
CA LEU A 84 -0.88 15.57 0.81
C LEU A 84 -0.72 15.40 -0.71
N THR A 85 -1.82 15.37 -1.47
CA THR A 85 -1.77 15.13 -2.92
C THR A 85 -2.12 16.43 -3.65
N LEU A 86 -1.12 17.14 -4.19
CA LEU A 86 -1.39 18.40 -4.90
C LEU A 86 -2.02 18.15 -6.27
N GLN A 87 -1.53 17.14 -6.99
CA GLN A 87 -2.00 16.78 -8.34
C GLN A 87 -1.91 15.26 -8.55
N GLY A 88 -2.80 14.72 -9.38
CA GLY A 88 -2.75 13.32 -9.76
C GLY A 88 -3.25 12.39 -8.65
N SER A 89 -2.83 11.13 -8.69
CA SER A 89 -3.17 10.11 -7.69
C SER A 89 -2.11 9.96 -6.59
N PHE A 90 -0.94 10.57 -6.73
CA PHE A 90 0.24 10.23 -5.93
C PHE A 90 0.54 11.30 -4.87
N PRO A 91 0.48 10.97 -3.57
CA PRO A 91 0.83 11.91 -2.51
C PRO A 91 2.25 12.45 -2.65
N GLU A 92 2.43 13.75 -2.45
CA GLU A 92 3.70 14.45 -2.61
C GLU A 92 4.86 13.84 -1.79
N PRO A 93 4.67 13.43 -0.51
CA PRO A 93 5.72 12.78 0.26
C PRO A 93 6.19 11.47 -0.37
N LEU A 94 5.25 10.68 -0.91
CA LEU A 94 5.59 9.46 -1.62
C LEU A 94 6.33 9.81 -2.92
N ARG A 95 5.91 10.87 -3.63
CA ARG A 95 6.51 11.28 -4.91
C ARG A 95 7.99 11.55 -4.74
N VAL A 96 8.32 12.32 -3.71
CA VAL A 96 9.70 12.65 -3.34
C VAL A 96 10.46 11.38 -2.94
N ALA A 97 9.89 10.52 -2.09
CA ALA A 97 10.53 9.27 -1.68
C ALA A 97 10.83 8.34 -2.87
N GLN A 98 9.89 8.23 -3.81
CA GLN A 98 10.08 7.42 -5.02
C GLN A 98 11.16 8.02 -5.93
N MET A 99 11.18 9.34 -6.11
CA MET A 99 12.24 10.01 -6.88
C MET A 99 13.62 9.77 -6.27
N LEU A 100 13.75 9.93 -4.95
CA LEU A 100 15.01 9.67 -4.23
C LEU A 100 15.45 8.22 -4.37
N ALA A 101 14.56 7.26 -4.12
CA ALA A 101 14.86 5.84 -4.25
C ALA A 101 15.32 5.50 -5.68
N ARG A 102 14.68 6.06 -6.71
CA ARG A 102 15.07 5.86 -8.11
C ARG A 102 16.45 6.42 -8.43
N THR A 103 16.83 7.55 -7.86
CA THR A 103 18.18 8.10 -8.04
C THR A 103 19.21 7.22 -7.35
N LEU A 104 18.99 6.88 -6.07
CA LEU A 104 19.92 6.05 -5.29
C LEU A 104 20.11 4.65 -5.89
N LEU A 105 19.06 4.06 -6.48
CA LEU A 105 19.13 2.74 -7.12
C LEU A 105 19.71 2.76 -8.54
N LYS A 106 19.79 3.93 -9.20
CA LYS A 106 20.43 4.06 -10.52
C LYS A 106 21.93 4.28 -10.44
N ASP A 107 22.41 4.80 -9.31
CA ASP A 107 23.83 5.05 -9.04
C ASP A 107 24.52 3.89 -8.30
N GLY A 108 23.87 2.72 -8.19
CA GLY A 108 24.43 1.50 -7.57
C GLY A 108 24.31 0.26 -8.44
#